data_AF-A0A8T7JT99-F1
#
_entry.id   AF-A0A8T7JT99-F1
#
_cell.length_a   1.000
_cell.length_b   1.000
_cell.length_c   1.000
_cell.angle_alpha   90.00
_cell.angle_beta   90.00
_cell.angle_gamma   90.00
#
_symmetry.space_group_name_H-M   'P 1'
#
loop_
_entity.id
_entity.type
_entity.pdbx_description
1 polymer ?
#
loop_
_entity_poly.entity_id
_entity_poly.type
_entity_poly.pdbx_seq_one_letter_code
_entity_poly.pdbx_strand_id
1 'polypeptide(L)'
;MDREEEYPILVAHDGPLKGQRWTLSRTLMIGRDPSCEVQVQDRQVSRFHARVTPTQEGVTLEDLGSKNGTNHNGTELAGPIMLQDGDTFGIALAQQFTFLTSDATMPLAESGPRSGRLVMEQKSRQVWVNQQQLIPPLSAQQFKLLWTLYENQGQVMERSQLVAEVWGEEQTAGVSDQALDALIRRLRDRIAVLDPSHQYINTIRGHGLRLDNPSIGE
;
A
#
# COMPACT_ATOMS: atom_id res chain seq x y z
N MET A 1 27.55 0.77 21.02
CA MET A 1 27.52 -0.16 19.88
C MET A 1 26.48 0.36 18.94
N ASP A 2 26.94 0.71 17.75
CA ASP A 2 26.31 1.58 16.77
C ASP A 2 24.92 1.10 16.37
N ARG A 3 23.92 1.99 16.44
CA ARG A 3 22.67 1.76 15.73
C ARG A 3 23.02 1.89 14.25
N GLU A 4 22.91 0.81 13.49
CA GLU A 4 22.90 0.88 12.04
C GLU A 4 21.72 1.78 11.64
N GLU A 5 22.01 3.00 11.18
CA GLU A 5 20.98 3.91 10.69
C GLU A 5 20.43 3.32 9.38
N GLU A 6 19.23 2.78 9.46
CA GLU A 6 18.50 2.23 8.33
C GLU A 6 17.87 3.37 7.52
N TYR A 7 18.42 3.63 6.33
CA TYR A 7 18.06 4.76 5.46
C TYR A 7 17.20 4.35 4.26
N PRO A 8 16.02 4.96 4.03
CA PRO A 8 15.10 4.59 2.95
C PRO A 8 15.79 4.47 1.59
N ILE A 9 15.26 3.63 0.71
CA ILE A 9 15.86 3.38 -0.61
C ILE A 9 14.94 3.83 -1.74
N LEU A 10 15.54 4.43 -2.75
CA LEU A 10 14.92 4.68 -4.04
C LEU A 10 15.35 3.59 -5.01
N VAL A 11 14.40 2.93 -5.67
CA VAL A 11 14.67 1.86 -6.64
C VAL A 11 14.18 2.30 -8.03
N ALA A 12 15.05 2.26 -9.03
CA ALA A 12 14.63 2.49 -10.42
C ALA A 12 14.00 1.21 -11.00
N HIS A 13 12.70 1.22 -11.30
CA HIS A 13 12.00 0.04 -11.80
C HIS A 13 11.89 0.00 -13.34
N ASP A 14 11.91 1.18 -13.98
CA ASP A 14 11.89 1.31 -15.45
C ASP A 14 12.68 2.54 -15.92
N GLY A 15 13.07 2.57 -17.19
CA GLY A 15 13.89 3.63 -17.78
C GLY A 15 15.40 3.34 -17.74
N PRO A 16 16.26 4.32 -18.10
CA PRO A 16 17.69 4.12 -18.30
C PRO A 16 18.46 3.68 -17.05
N LEU A 17 17.90 3.92 -15.86
CA LEU A 17 18.54 3.54 -14.60
C LEU A 17 17.99 2.25 -13.98
N LYS A 18 17.14 1.51 -14.71
CA LYS A 18 16.48 0.29 -14.22
C LYS A 18 17.44 -0.64 -13.46
N GLY A 19 17.03 -1.05 -12.26
CA GLY A 19 17.76 -1.95 -11.37
C GLY A 19 18.73 -1.24 -10.42
N GLN A 20 19.00 0.06 -10.62
CA GLN A 20 19.81 0.85 -9.70
C GLN A 20 19.03 1.24 -8.44
N ARG A 21 19.77 1.50 -7.36
CA ARG A 21 19.24 1.83 -6.04
C ARG A 21 20.05 2.95 -5.40
N TRP A 22 19.37 3.83 -4.68
CA TRP A 22 19.99 4.92 -3.92
C TRP A 22 19.47 4.94 -2.49
N THR A 23 20.38 5.03 -1.54
CA THR A 23 20.06 5.24 -0.13
C THR A 23 19.80 6.72 0.13
N LEU A 24 18.73 7.04 0.83
CA LEU A 24 18.27 8.39 1.15
C LEU A 24 18.79 8.85 2.51
N SER A 25 20.11 8.91 2.66
CA SER A 25 20.76 9.49 3.85
C SER A 25 20.90 11.01 3.79
N ARG A 26 20.69 11.59 2.61
CA ARG A 26 20.70 13.02 2.34
C ARG A 26 19.77 13.34 1.18
N THR A 27 19.55 14.62 0.94
CA THR A 27 18.86 15.10 -0.25
C THR A 27 19.50 14.55 -1.52
N LEU A 28 18.69 14.02 -2.43
CA LEU A 28 19.09 13.62 -3.77
C LEU A 28 18.47 14.55 -4.81
N MET A 29 19.31 15.12 -5.66
CA MET A 29 18.89 15.81 -6.87
C MET A 29 18.74 14.82 -8.01
N ILE A 30 17.62 14.89 -8.72
CA ILE A 30 17.34 14.06 -9.89
C ILE A 30 17.24 14.96 -11.12
N GLY A 31 17.99 14.63 -12.16
CA GLY A 31 18.00 15.42 -13.39
C GLY A 31 19.02 14.92 -14.40
N ARG A 32 19.07 15.54 -15.58
CA ARG A 32 20.04 15.16 -16.61
C ARG A 32 21.43 15.76 -16.40
N ASP A 33 21.53 16.76 -15.53
CA ASP A 33 22.81 17.42 -15.26
C ASP A 33 23.75 16.46 -14.50
N PRO A 34 25.03 16.36 -14.88
CA PRO A 34 25.99 15.47 -14.22
C PRO A 34 26.27 15.83 -12.76
N SER A 35 25.87 17.02 -12.29
CA SER A 35 25.95 17.37 -10.87
C SER A 35 24.85 16.75 -9.99
N CYS A 36 23.84 16.13 -10.59
CA CYS A 36 22.77 15.45 -9.85
C CYS A 36 23.26 14.10 -9.28
N GLU A 37 22.90 13.78 -8.04
CA GLU A 37 23.19 12.47 -7.46
C GLU A 37 22.52 11.32 -8.23
N VAL A 38 21.35 11.58 -8.82
CA VAL A 38 20.64 10.67 -9.71
C VAL A 38 20.60 11.26 -11.11
N GLN A 39 21.63 10.97 -11.91
CA GLN A 39 21.72 11.46 -13.27
C GLN A 39 20.87 10.60 -14.23
N VAL A 40 19.84 11.19 -14.83
CA VAL A 40 19.03 10.56 -15.89
C VAL A 40 19.40 11.17 -17.24
N GLN A 41 20.19 10.46 -18.04
CA GLN A 41 20.66 10.94 -19.35
C GLN A 41 19.58 10.83 -20.44
N ASP A 42 18.56 11.66 -20.34
CA ASP A 42 17.48 11.74 -21.33
C ASP A 42 17.15 13.21 -21.66
N ARG A 43 16.82 13.47 -22.93
CA ARG A 43 16.52 14.83 -23.43
C ARG A 43 15.20 15.39 -22.89
N GLN A 44 14.30 14.52 -22.45
CA GLN A 44 13.01 14.88 -21.84
C GLN A 44 13.17 15.27 -20.37
N VAL A 45 14.34 15.04 -19.77
CA VAL A 45 14.59 15.35 -18.37
C VAL A 45 15.23 16.74 -18.25
N SER A 46 14.69 17.61 -17.39
CA SER A 46 15.32 18.90 -17.04
C SER A 46 16.70 18.71 -16.38
N ARG A 47 17.55 19.73 -16.45
CA ARG A 47 18.90 19.70 -15.84
C ARG A 47 18.82 19.36 -14.35
N PHE A 48 17.98 20.11 -13.65
CA PHE A 48 17.52 19.83 -12.29
C PHE A 48 16.00 19.64 -12.41
N HIS A 49 15.53 18.42 -12.21
CA HIS A 49 14.15 18.05 -12.53
C HIS A 49 13.31 17.95 -11.27
N ALA A 50 13.74 17.12 -10.35
CA ALA A 50 13.07 16.89 -9.08
C ALA A 50 14.10 16.71 -7.98
N ARG A 51 13.64 16.84 -6.74
CA ARG A 51 14.45 16.63 -5.56
C ARG A 51 13.70 15.73 -4.59
N VAL A 52 14.44 14.79 -4.00
CA VAL A 52 13.97 13.93 -2.91
C VAL A 52 14.73 14.31 -1.65
N THR A 53 14.02 14.72 -0.59
CA THR A 53 14.62 15.25 0.64
C THR A 53 14.14 14.43 1.84
N PRO A 54 15.04 13.73 2.56
CA PRO A 54 14.71 13.19 3.87
C PRO A 54 14.54 14.34 4.86
N THR A 55 13.45 14.32 5.62
CA THR A 55 13.08 15.27 6.68
C THR A 55 12.84 14.51 7.99
N GLN A 56 12.58 15.24 9.08
CA GLN A 56 12.23 14.60 10.37
C GLN A 56 10.87 13.87 10.32
N GLU A 57 9.98 14.26 9.41
CA GLU A 57 8.61 13.73 9.30
C GLU A 57 8.47 12.65 8.22
N GLY A 58 9.50 12.43 7.39
CA GLY A 58 9.46 11.49 6.28
C GLY A 58 10.31 11.96 5.09
N VAL A 59 10.03 11.43 3.89
CA VAL A 59 10.75 11.80 2.66
C VAL A 59 9.85 12.62 1.76
N THR A 60 10.28 13.82 1.37
CA THR A 60 9.53 14.72 0.49
C THR A 60 10.02 14.60 -0.95
N LEU A 61 9.10 14.50 -1.91
CA LEU A 61 9.36 14.65 -3.35
C LEU A 61 8.85 16.01 -3.83
N GLU A 62 9.67 16.71 -4.60
CA GLU A 62 9.37 18.03 -5.14
C GLU A 62 9.83 18.14 -6.61
N ASP A 63 8.97 18.62 -7.49
CA ASP A 63 9.34 19.05 -8.85
C ASP A 63 9.94 20.47 -8.81
N LEU A 64 11.03 20.69 -9.55
CA LEU A 64 11.77 21.96 -9.54
C LEU A 64 11.43 22.87 -10.73
N GLY A 65 10.19 22.81 -11.21
CA GLY A 65 9.75 23.53 -12.41
C GLY A 65 10.27 22.85 -13.69
N SER A 66 10.18 21.52 -13.72
CA SER A 66 10.63 20.74 -14.84
C SER A 66 9.77 20.98 -16.09
N LYS A 67 10.34 20.73 -17.30
CA LYS A 67 9.61 20.97 -18.55
C LYS A 67 8.46 19.98 -18.79
N ASN A 68 8.66 18.73 -18.38
CA ASN A 68 7.76 17.62 -18.71
C ASN A 68 7.10 17.02 -17.46
N GLY A 69 7.22 17.69 -16.32
CA GLY A 69 6.59 17.31 -15.06
C GLY A 69 7.23 16.10 -14.38
N THR A 70 6.97 16.04 -13.07
CA THR A 70 7.14 14.86 -12.23
C THR A 70 5.77 14.31 -11.92
N ASN A 71 5.58 12.99 -12.02
CA ASN A 71 4.34 12.33 -11.61
C ASN A 71 4.56 11.50 -10.35
N HIS A 72 3.52 11.35 -9.53
CA HIS A 72 3.43 10.45 -8.39
C HIS A 72 2.19 9.57 -8.55
N ASN A 73 2.39 8.25 -8.47
CA ASN A 73 1.35 7.24 -8.65
C ASN A 73 0.48 7.46 -9.91
N GLY A 74 1.10 7.94 -10.98
CA GLY A 74 0.48 8.21 -12.29
C GLY A 74 -0.23 9.56 -12.42
N THR A 75 -0.18 10.43 -11.40
CA THR A 75 -0.75 11.79 -11.43
C THR A 75 0.36 12.83 -11.34
N GLU A 76 0.28 13.91 -12.12
CA GLU A 76 1.28 14.98 -12.12
C GLU A 76 1.28 15.74 -10.78
N LEU A 77 2.47 16.11 -10.29
CA LEU A 77 2.61 16.83 -9.04
C LEU A 77 2.12 18.28 -9.17
N ALA A 78 1.25 18.70 -8.26
CA ALA A 78 0.85 20.10 -8.12
C ALA A 78 1.73 20.89 -7.13
N GLY A 79 2.59 20.19 -6.38
CA GLY A 79 3.49 20.76 -5.36
C GLY A 79 4.27 19.65 -4.65
N PRO A 80 5.08 20.00 -3.63
CA PRO A 80 5.79 19.02 -2.82
C PRO A 80 4.84 18.05 -2.12
N ILE A 81 5.22 16.77 -2.06
CA ILE A 81 4.45 15.72 -1.39
C ILE A 81 5.34 14.85 -0.49
N MET A 82 4.76 14.19 0.50
CA MET A 82 5.46 13.17 1.29
C MET A 82 5.28 11.79 0.66
N LEU A 83 6.40 11.11 0.38
CA LEU A 83 6.42 9.76 -0.16
C LEU A 83 6.13 8.73 0.94
N GLN A 84 5.30 7.76 0.60
CA GLN A 84 4.96 6.60 1.43
C GLN A 84 5.60 5.34 0.85
N ASP A 85 5.87 4.34 1.71
CA ASP A 85 6.46 3.07 1.28
C ASP A 85 5.68 2.44 0.12
N GLY A 86 6.41 2.02 -0.92
CA GLY A 86 5.85 1.47 -2.15
C GLY A 86 5.39 2.51 -3.18
N ASP A 87 5.37 3.80 -2.84
CA ASP A 87 4.99 4.85 -3.79
C ASP A 87 5.88 4.84 -5.02
N THR A 88 5.25 5.11 -6.16
CA THR A 88 5.93 5.25 -7.44
C THR A 88 5.94 6.69 -7.90
N PHE A 89 7.02 7.11 -8.53
CA PHE A 89 7.07 8.41 -9.19
C PHE A 89 7.92 8.38 -10.44
N GLY A 90 7.53 9.21 -11.41
CA GLY A 90 8.15 9.31 -12.71
C GLY A 90 8.78 10.67 -12.96
N ILE A 91 9.93 10.66 -13.61
CA ILE A 91 10.65 11.84 -14.09
C ILE A 91 10.45 11.91 -15.60
N ALA A 92 9.64 12.87 -16.05
CA ALA A 92 9.05 12.86 -17.39
C ALA A 92 8.45 11.47 -17.74
N LEU A 93 8.47 11.12 -19.03
CA LEU A 93 8.18 9.76 -19.51
C LEU A 93 9.42 8.87 -19.57
N ALA A 94 10.55 9.32 -19.03
CA ALA A 94 11.86 8.71 -19.28
C ALA A 94 12.29 7.72 -18.19
N GLN A 95 11.98 8.02 -16.92
CA GLN A 95 12.51 7.28 -15.78
C GLN A 95 11.43 7.11 -14.71
N GLN A 96 11.33 5.91 -14.14
CA GLN A 96 10.37 5.60 -13.08
C GLN A 96 11.07 5.00 -11.86
N PHE A 97 10.60 5.39 -10.68
CA PHE A 97 11.14 4.95 -9.40
C PHE A 97 10.05 4.40 -8.48
N THR A 98 10.48 3.60 -7.51
CA THR A 98 9.71 3.17 -6.35
C THR A 98 10.47 3.58 -5.09
N PHE A 99 9.79 4.24 -4.17
CA PHE A 99 10.33 4.56 -2.85
C PHE A 99 10.03 3.41 -1.89
N LEU A 100 11.04 2.99 -1.12
CA LEU A 100 10.89 1.97 -0.08
C LEU A 100 11.52 2.47 1.22
N THR A 101 10.85 2.28 2.35
CA THR A 101 11.46 2.52 3.67
C THR A 101 12.41 1.38 4.03
N SER A 102 13.44 1.66 4.83
CA SER A 102 14.39 0.61 5.28
C SER A 102 13.75 -0.38 6.23
N ASP A 103 12.85 0.13 7.06
CA ASP A 103 11.95 -0.69 7.83
C ASP A 103 10.86 -1.22 6.90
N ALA A 104 10.95 -2.51 6.51
CA ALA A 104 9.78 -3.32 6.17
C ALA A 104 8.89 -3.58 7.40
N THR A 105 8.77 -2.60 8.31
CA THR A 105 7.87 -2.60 9.45
C THR A 105 7.09 -1.29 9.48
N MET A 106 6.00 -1.30 8.71
CA MET A 106 4.81 -0.43 8.76
C MET A 106 4.99 1.09 8.52
N PRO A 107 4.19 1.69 7.61
CA PRO A 107 4.16 3.14 7.44
C PRO A 107 3.42 3.79 8.62
N LEU A 108 4.03 4.83 9.20
CA LEU A 108 3.38 5.78 10.08
C LEU A 108 3.13 7.08 9.28
N ALA A 109 1.83 7.39 9.10
CA ALA A 109 1.20 8.72 8.96
C ALA A 109 0.31 8.89 7.71
N GLU A 110 -0.99 9.21 7.76
CA GLU A 110 -2.02 9.20 8.81
C GLU A 110 -3.40 9.12 8.13
N SER A 111 -4.20 8.11 8.48
CA SER A 111 -5.68 8.14 8.48
C SER A 111 -6.21 6.87 9.16
N GLY A 112 -6.25 6.87 10.49
CA GLY A 112 -6.88 5.82 11.32
C GLY A 112 -6.09 4.50 11.42
N PRO A 113 -6.38 3.64 12.41
CA PRO A 113 -5.49 2.56 12.82
C PRO A 113 -5.42 1.47 11.74
N ARG A 114 -4.39 1.49 10.90
CA ARG A 114 -4.02 0.35 10.05
C ARG A 114 -2.80 -0.40 10.60
N SER A 115 -2.49 -0.20 11.89
CA SER A 115 -1.47 -0.94 12.65
C SER A 115 -1.95 -2.33 13.11
N GLY A 116 -2.97 -2.88 12.46
CA GLY A 116 -3.49 -4.18 12.79
C GLY A 116 -2.64 -5.31 12.20
N ARG A 117 -2.69 -6.50 12.80
CA ARG A 117 -2.02 -7.68 12.27
C ARG A 117 -2.46 -8.01 10.84
N LEU A 118 -3.69 -7.66 10.45
CA LEU A 118 -4.22 -7.80 9.09
C LEU A 118 -4.20 -6.46 8.34
N VAL A 119 -3.58 -6.44 7.16
CA VAL A 119 -3.47 -5.26 6.30
C VAL A 119 -3.92 -5.62 4.88
N MET A 120 -4.60 -4.69 4.20
CA MET A 120 -5.09 -4.88 2.85
C MET A 120 -4.77 -3.70 1.94
N GLU A 121 -4.46 -4.00 0.67
CA GLU A 121 -4.27 -3.01 -0.38
C GLU A 121 -5.32 -3.18 -1.48
N GLN A 122 -6.10 -2.13 -1.74
CA GLN A 122 -7.24 -2.17 -2.66
C GLN A 122 -6.83 -2.33 -4.13
N LYS A 123 -5.79 -1.60 -4.57
CA LYS A 123 -5.38 -1.54 -5.99
C LYS A 123 -4.84 -2.89 -6.48
N SER A 124 -3.95 -3.50 -5.69
CA SER A 124 -3.31 -4.78 -6.00
C SER A 124 -4.12 -6.00 -5.53
N ARG A 125 -5.16 -5.79 -4.71
CA ARG A 125 -5.95 -6.82 -4.02
C ARG A 125 -5.11 -7.77 -3.17
N GLN A 126 -4.06 -7.23 -2.58
CA GLN A 126 -3.15 -7.98 -1.73
C GLN A 126 -3.57 -7.87 -0.27
N VAL A 127 -3.29 -8.93 0.48
CA VAL A 127 -3.61 -9.07 1.89
C VAL A 127 -2.39 -9.60 2.62
N TRP A 128 -2.07 -8.99 3.74
CA TRP A 128 -1.01 -9.41 4.65
C TRP A 128 -1.59 -9.72 6.01
N VAL A 129 -1.04 -10.73 6.67
CA VAL A 129 -1.36 -11.12 8.04
C VAL A 129 -0.04 -11.33 8.77
N ASN A 130 0.18 -10.65 9.90
CA ASN A 130 1.46 -10.63 10.62
C ASN A 130 2.65 -10.32 9.69
N GLN A 131 2.48 -9.31 8.82
CA GLN A 131 3.46 -8.88 7.81
C GLN A 131 3.78 -9.95 6.73
N GLN A 132 3.18 -11.14 6.79
CA GLN A 132 3.33 -12.17 5.74
C GLN A 132 2.19 -12.05 4.72
N GLN A 133 2.55 -12.05 3.44
CA GLN A 133 1.57 -11.97 2.35
C GLN A 133 0.76 -13.27 2.23
N LEU A 134 -0.55 -13.14 2.05
CA LEU A 134 -1.45 -14.26 1.84
C LEU A 134 -1.43 -14.72 0.37
N ILE A 135 -0.78 -15.86 0.12
CA ILE A 135 -0.60 -16.47 -1.20
C ILE A 135 -1.25 -17.87 -1.23
N PRO A 136 -1.99 -18.26 -2.29
CA PRO A 136 -2.33 -17.47 -3.49
C PRO A 136 -3.29 -16.31 -3.17
N PRO A 137 -3.48 -15.28 -4.02
CA PRO A 137 -4.37 -14.15 -3.74
C PRO A 137 -5.83 -14.55 -3.45
N LEU A 138 -6.58 -13.70 -2.76
CA LEU A 138 -8.02 -13.90 -2.52
C LEU A 138 -8.82 -13.87 -3.84
N SER A 139 -9.88 -14.67 -3.93
CA SER A 139 -10.85 -14.48 -5.01
C SER A 139 -11.51 -13.11 -4.89
N ALA A 140 -12.10 -12.59 -5.97
CA ALA A 140 -12.73 -11.27 -5.96
C ALA A 140 -13.79 -11.13 -4.85
N GLN A 141 -14.63 -12.15 -4.66
CA GLN A 141 -15.66 -12.16 -3.61
C GLN A 141 -15.07 -12.25 -2.20
N GLN A 142 -14.01 -13.05 -2.01
CA GLN A 142 -13.30 -13.14 -0.74
C GLN A 142 -12.62 -11.81 -0.38
N PHE A 143 -11.95 -11.18 -1.35
CA PHE A 143 -11.31 -9.89 -1.16
C PHE A 143 -12.35 -8.82 -0.84
N LYS A 144 -13.44 -8.74 -1.61
CA LYS A 144 -14.49 -7.75 -1.41
C LYS A 144 -15.13 -7.88 -0.02
N LEU A 145 -15.46 -9.10 0.42
CA LEU A 145 -16.00 -9.35 1.76
C LEU A 145 -15.03 -8.88 2.85
N LEU A 146 -13.76 -9.25 2.75
CA LEU A 146 -12.77 -8.88 3.75
C LEU A 146 -12.49 -7.36 3.74
N TRP A 147 -12.47 -6.74 2.56
CA TRP A 147 -12.27 -5.29 2.40
C TRP A 147 -13.41 -4.49 3.02
N THR A 148 -14.66 -4.88 2.76
CA THR A 148 -15.84 -4.25 3.38
C THR A 148 -15.77 -4.34 4.91
N LEU A 149 -15.36 -5.49 5.46
CA LEU A 149 -15.16 -5.66 6.89
C LEU A 149 -13.98 -4.84 7.44
N TYR A 150 -12.93 -4.66 6.64
CA TYR A 150 -11.72 -3.90 6.98
C TYR A 150 -11.97 -2.39 7.05
N GLU A 151 -12.70 -1.83 6.09
CA GLU A 151 -13.12 -0.42 6.11
C GLU A 151 -14.05 -0.09 7.29
N ASN A 152 -14.79 -1.09 7.78
CA ASN A 152 -15.72 -0.98 8.90
C ASN A 152 -15.24 -1.74 10.15
N GLN A 153 -13.91 -1.87 10.34
CA GLN A 153 -13.36 -2.65 11.45
C GLN A 153 -13.84 -2.13 12.82
N GLY A 154 -14.06 -3.05 13.75
CA GLY A 154 -14.67 -2.74 15.06
C GLY A 154 -16.19 -2.56 15.04
N GLN A 155 -16.83 -2.38 13.88
CA GLN A 155 -18.28 -2.29 13.74
C GLN A 155 -18.91 -3.64 13.35
N VAL A 156 -20.17 -3.85 13.75
CA VAL A 156 -20.93 -5.04 13.36
C VAL A 156 -21.64 -4.74 12.04
N MET A 157 -21.25 -5.45 10.99
CA MET A 157 -21.82 -5.39 9.65
C MET A 157 -22.95 -6.42 9.51
N GLU A 158 -24.12 -5.98 9.06
CA GLU A 158 -25.27 -6.86 8.84
C GLU A 158 -25.04 -7.84 7.68
N ARG A 159 -25.59 -9.05 7.79
CA ARG A 159 -25.44 -10.11 6.78
C ARG A 159 -25.99 -9.70 5.42
N SER A 160 -27.18 -9.09 5.40
CA SER A 160 -27.85 -8.57 4.20
C SER A 160 -26.97 -7.54 3.47
N GLN A 161 -26.39 -6.60 4.23
CA GLN A 161 -25.49 -5.58 3.69
C GLN A 161 -24.22 -6.20 3.10
N LEU A 162 -23.60 -7.16 3.80
CA LEU A 162 -22.43 -7.87 3.28
C LEU A 162 -22.74 -8.67 2.03
N VAL A 163 -23.92 -9.28 1.92
CA VAL A 163 -24.36 -9.96 0.70
C VAL A 163 -24.52 -8.96 -0.45
N ALA A 164 -25.17 -7.83 -0.21
CA ALA A 164 -25.36 -6.79 -1.21
C ALA A 164 -24.00 -6.23 -1.70
N GLU A 165 -23.07 -5.99 -0.79
CA GLU A 165 -21.72 -5.52 -1.14
C GLU A 165 -20.94 -6.55 -1.95
N VAL A 166 -20.90 -7.82 -1.52
CA VAL A 166 -20.04 -8.82 -2.16
C VAL A 166 -20.55 -9.24 -3.55
N TRP A 167 -21.87 -9.34 -3.73
CA TRP A 167 -22.47 -9.82 -4.98
C TRP A 167 -23.07 -8.70 -5.85
N GLY A 168 -23.32 -7.50 -5.32
CA GLY A 168 -23.93 -6.38 -6.05
C GLY A 168 -25.44 -6.54 -6.22
N GLU A 169 -26.18 -5.42 -6.21
CA GLU A 169 -27.65 -5.40 -6.17
C GLU A 169 -28.32 -6.20 -7.31
N GLU A 170 -27.75 -6.17 -8.52
CA GLU A 170 -28.30 -6.88 -9.70
C GLU A 170 -28.17 -8.42 -9.63
N GLN A 171 -27.33 -8.95 -8.75
CA GLN A 171 -27.05 -10.40 -8.62
C GLN A 171 -27.49 -10.99 -7.28
N THR A 172 -28.21 -10.23 -6.45
CA THR A 172 -28.69 -10.69 -5.14
C THR A 172 -29.86 -11.68 -5.21
N ALA A 173 -30.54 -11.77 -6.36
CA ALA A 173 -31.68 -12.66 -6.55
C ALA A 173 -31.25 -14.15 -6.42
N GLY A 174 -31.40 -14.71 -5.22
CA GLY A 174 -31.09 -16.12 -4.92
C GLY A 174 -29.74 -16.37 -4.23
N VAL A 175 -28.96 -15.33 -3.90
CA VAL A 175 -27.77 -15.49 -3.06
C VAL A 175 -28.22 -15.64 -1.61
N SER A 176 -27.96 -16.81 -1.03
CA SER A 176 -28.37 -17.14 0.33
C SER A 176 -27.31 -16.78 1.37
N ASP A 177 -27.74 -16.60 2.62
CA ASP A 177 -26.88 -16.56 3.81
C ASP A 177 -25.86 -17.71 3.85
N GLN A 178 -26.18 -18.86 3.26
CA GLN A 178 -25.26 -20.00 3.17
C GLN A 178 -24.05 -19.72 2.26
N ALA A 179 -24.22 -18.92 1.21
CA ALA A 179 -23.12 -18.52 0.34
C ALA A 179 -22.16 -17.57 1.07
N LEU A 180 -22.71 -16.63 1.85
CA LEU A 180 -21.93 -15.78 2.75
C LEU A 180 -21.19 -16.63 3.79
N ASP A 181 -21.88 -17.58 4.43
CA ASP A 181 -21.27 -18.48 5.42
C ASP A 181 -20.13 -19.33 4.82
N ALA A 182 -20.28 -19.80 3.58
CA ALA A 182 -19.22 -20.50 2.87
C ALA A 182 -18.01 -19.59 2.56
N LEU A 183 -18.23 -18.33 2.20
CA LEU A 183 -17.13 -17.37 2.01
C LEU A 183 -16.42 -17.07 3.32
N ILE A 184 -17.15 -16.81 4.40
CA ILE A 184 -16.59 -16.54 5.73
C ILE A 184 -15.73 -17.72 6.18
N ARG A 185 -16.24 -18.94 6.06
CA ARG A 185 -15.49 -20.15 6.41
C ARG A 185 -14.18 -20.22 5.64
N ARG A 186 -14.22 -20.06 4.30
CA ARG A 186 -13.01 -20.11 3.47
C ARG A 186 -12.03 -18.98 3.79
N LEU A 187 -12.53 -17.78 4.11
CA LEU A 187 -11.69 -16.66 4.52
C LEU A 187 -10.97 -16.95 5.84
N ARG A 188 -11.70 -17.45 6.85
CA ARG A 188 -11.12 -17.86 8.13
C ARG A 188 -10.06 -18.93 7.94
N ASP A 189 -10.37 -19.98 7.17
CA ASP A 189 -9.41 -21.06 6.87
C ASP A 189 -8.13 -20.50 6.23
N ARG A 190 -8.27 -19.56 5.30
CA ARG A 190 -7.13 -18.94 4.62
C ARG A 190 -6.29 -18.05 5.53
N ILE A 191 -6.92 -17.20 6.34
CA ILE A 191 -6.21 -16.30 7.26
C ILE A 191 -5.51 -17.13 8.35
N ALA A 192 -6.15 -18.20 8.84
CA ALA A 192 -5.60 -19.09 9.85
C ALA A 192 -4.34 -19.85 9.41
N VAL A 193 -4.05 -19.93 8.10
CA VAL A 193 -2.76 -20.45 7.61
C VAL A 193 -1.59 -19.56 8.06
N LEU A 194 -1.81 -18.25 8.17
CA LEU A 194 -0.80 -17.27 8.55
C LEU A 194 -0.85 -16.89 10.03
N ASP A 195 -2.05 -16.84 10.61
CA ASP A 195 -2.23 -16.61 12.04
C ASP A 195 -3.32 -17.54 12.61
N PRO A 196 -2.96 -18.77 13.03
CA PRO A 196 -3.91 -19.70 13.64
C PRO A 196 -4.30 -19.28 15.06
N SER A 197 -3.61 -18.31 15.65
CA SER A 197 -3.81 -17.91 17.05
C SER A 197 -4.95 -16.91 17.24
N HIS A 198 -5.39 -16.25 16.16
CA HIS A 198 -6.37 -15.17 16.23
C HIS A 198 -7.54 -15.34 15.26
N GLN A 199 -8.76 -15.10 15.73
CA GLN A 199 -9.96 -15.10 14.89
C GLN A 199 -10.35 -13.67 14.50
N TYR A 200 -9.93 -13.26 13.30
CA TYR A 200 -10.17 -11.91 12.79
C TYR A 200 -11.64 -11.63 12.49
N ILE A 201 -12.37 -12.58 11.92
CA ILE A 201 -13.78 -12.38 11.53
C ILE A 201 -14.67 -13.04 12.57
N ASN A 202 -15.32 -12.24 13.41
CA ASN A 202 -16.19 -12.71 14.49
C ASN A 202 -17.66 -12.65 14.09
N THR A 203 -18.42 -13.69 14.45
CA THR A 203 -19.87 -13.73 14.24
C THR A 203 -20.57 -13.24 15.50
N ILE A 204 -21.30 -12.14 15.38
CA ILE A 204 -22.15 -11.62 16.44
C ILE A 204 -23.56 -12.17 16.22
N ARG A 205 -23.95 -13.14 17.04
CA ARG A 205 -25.20 -13.88 16.88
C ARG A 205 -26.40 -12.94 16.81
N GLY A 206 -27.18 -13.04 15.75
CA GLY A 206 -28.37 -12.22 15.52
C GLY A 206 -28.10 -10.82 14.96
N HIS A 207 -26.84 -10.40 14.81
CA HIS A 207 -26.49 -9.03 14.39
C HIS A 207 -25.58 -8.98 13.15
N GLY A 208 -24.65 -9.93 12.97
CA GLY A 208 -23.83 -9.99 11.76
C GLY A 208 -22.38 -10.37 12.02
N LEU A 209 -21.46 -9.67 11.36
CA LEU A 209 -20.02 -9.93 11.42
C LEU A 209 -19.24 -8.70 11.84
N ARG A 210 -18.14 -8.90 12.55
CA ARG A 210 -17.20 -7.84 12.91
C ARG A 210 -15.79 -8.28 12.59
N LEU A 211 -15.00 -7.38 12.01
CA LEU A 211 -13.55 -7.56 11.95
C LEU A 211 -12.92 -7.11 13.27
N ASP A 212 -12.13 -7.99 13.85
CA ASP A 212 -11.31 -7.76 15.04
C ASP A 212 -9.84 -7.88 14.64
N ASN A 213 -9.20 -6.72 14.46
CA ASN A 213 -7.87 -6.61 13.90
C ASN A 213 -6.94 -5.98 14.96
N PRO A 214 -6.36 -6.79 15.87
CA PRO A 214 -5.54 -6.29 16.97
C PRO A 214 -4.24 -5.69 16.44
N SER A 215 -3.63 -4.82 17.23
CA SER A 215 -2.37 -4.20 16.88
C SER A 215 -1.25 -5.24 16.82
N ILE A 216 -0.17 -4.95 16.08
CA ILE A 216 1.04 -5.78 16.16
C ILE A 216 1.60 -5.70 17.58
N GLY A 217 1.63 -6.83 18.30
CA GLY A 217 2.20 -6.95 19.65
C GLY A 217 1.22 -7.09 20.81
N GLU A 218 -0.10 -6.98 20.55
CA GLU A 218 -1.17 -7.36 21.51
C GLU A 218 -1.37 -8.87 21.60
#